data_AF-R1DVU0-F1
#
_entry.id   AF-R1DVU0-F1
#
_cell.length_a   1.000
_cell.length_b   1.000
_cell.length_c   1.000
_cell.angle_alpha   90.00
_cell.angle_beta   90.00
_cell.angle_gamma   90.00
#
_symmetry.space_group_name_H-M   'P 1'
#
loop_
_entity.id
_entity.type
_entity.pdbx_description
1 polymer ?
#
loop_
_entity_poly.entity_id
_entity_poly.type
_entity_poly.pdbx_seq_one_letter_code
_entity_poly.pdbx_strand_id
1 'polypeptide(L)'
;MYLYRKWWPDSKLLAFDSFAGLPDEQRGEVRRATWVAGTFGVDGTAVMQRIIKDLGAHTRLYPGFFNVTLTPELATTLPPATLVDIDSDIYRSAYEALDWMFANRLARVGTIIAYDDWLDYACAPTLGGAELRALPRREVEDSMRTGFMPPSRRTRWRDSKMSVAVRARAKQRIYPRLLAAGEPKAHSEIAKRHSVRFRCLAGSCRPARLPKPACDPHHAFGAIFVVEGVGGASDHGIEMGDGDDLDAFRKSDAACKWVRNHRFTTNASDWHLPAT
;
A
#
# COMPACT_ATOMS: atom_id res chain seq x y z
N MET A 1 -13.26 -0.56 -3.76
CA MET A 1 -14.37 -1.23 -4.53
C MET A 1 -15.28 -0.29 -5.32
N TYR A 2 -16.00 0.67 -4.71
CA TYR A 2 -16.94 1.56 -5.43
C TYR A 2 -16.30 2.31 -6.59
N LEU A 3 -15.07 2.81 -6.39
CA LEU A 3 -14.28 3.45 -7.44
C LEU A 3 -14.13 2.54 -8.66
N TYR A 4 -13.72 1.29 -8.45
CA TYR A 4 -13.56 0.32 -9.54
C TYR A 4 -14.85 -0.03 -10.23
N ARG A 5 -15.96 -0.15 -9.50
CA ARG A 5 -17.27 -0.39 -10.11
C ARG A 5 -17.67 0.75 -11.06
N LYS A 6 -17.37 1.99 -10.70
CA LYS A 6 -17.65 3.17 -11.53
C LYS A 6 -16.91 3.12 -12.87
N TRP A 7 -15.63 2.72 -12.86
CA TRP A 7 -14.78 2.69 -14.05
C TRP A 7 -14.91 1.39 -14.86
N TRP A 8 -15.24 0.29 -14.20
CA TRP A 8 -15.40 -1.03 -14.81
C TRP A 8 -16.72 -1.70 -14.36
N PRO A 9 -17.86 -1.26 -14.92
CA PRO A 9 -19.18 -1.70 -14.50
C PRO A 9 -19.54 -3.13 -14.92
N ASP A 10 -18.69 -3.84 -15.66
CA ASP A 10 -18.94 -5.25 -16.00
C ASP A 10 -17.97 -6.21 -15.31
N SER A 11 -16.96 -5.66 -14.62
CA SER A 11 -15.94 -6.46 -13.93
C SER A 11 -16.52 -7.19 -12.71
N LYS A 12 -16.03 -8.41 -12.50
CA LYS A 12 -16.21 -9.14 -11.25
C LYS A 12 -15.23 -8.57 -10.22
N LEU A 13 -15.74 -8.15 -9.06
CA LEU A 13 -14.95 -7.64 -7.95
C LEU A 13 -14.87 -8.73 -6.88
N LEU A 14 -13.64 -9.16 -6.58
CA LEU A 14 -13.36 -10.10 -5.51
C LEU A 14 -12.65 -9.32 -4.41
N ALA A 15 -13.18 -9.36 -3.19
CA ALA A 15 -12.53 -8.73 -2.05
C ALA A 15 -12.36 -9.72 -0.90
N PHE A 16 -11.19 -9.65 -0.29
CA PHE A 16 -10.74 -10.50 0.79
C PHE A 16 -10.47 -9.60 1.98
N ASP A 17 -11.11 -9.86 3.12
CA ASP A 17 -10.97 -9.02 4.31
C ASP A 17 -11.32 -9.87 5.53
N SER A 18 -10.59 -9.71 6.62
CA SER A 18 -10.91 -10.40 7.87
C SER A 18 -12.19 -9.86 8.51
N PHE A 19 -12.48 -8.58 8.27
CA PHE A 19 -13.37 -7.69 9.02
C PHE A 19 -13.05 -7.59 10.52
N ALA A 20 -12.11 -8.40 11.02
CA ALA A 20 -11.60 -8.40 12.37
C ALA A 20 -10.44 -7.40 12.56
N GLY A 21 -10.04 -6.71 11.48
CA GLY A 21 -8.92 -5.79 11.44
C GLY A 21 -7.61 -6.48 11.07
N LEU A 22 -6.50 -5.77 11.28
CA LEU A 22 -5.16 -6.27 10.98
C LEU A 22 -4.80 -7.51 11.81
N PRO A 23 -4.09 -8.49 11.24
CA PRO A 23 -3.47 -9.55 12.05
C PRO A 23 -2.23 -9.00 12.77
N ASP A 24 -1.62 -9.85 13.60
CA ASP A 24 -0.27 -9.57 14.09
C ASP A 24 0.73 -9.55 12.91
N GLU A 25 1.51 -8.47 12.87
CA GLU A 25 2.65 -8.34 11.96
C GLU A 25 3.73 -9.39 12.27
N GLN A 26 4.39 -9.86 11.20
CA GLN A 26 5.44 -10.88 11.25
C GLN A 26 6.54 -10.50 12.25
N ARG A 27 7.06 -11.52 12.96
CA ARG A 27 8.14 -11.32 13.93
C ARG A 27 9.39 -10.77 13.23
N GLY A 28 9.93 -9.69 13.77
CA GLY A 28 11.15 -9.04 13.25
C GLY A 28 10.87 -7.93 12.24
N GLU A 29 9.62 -7.81 11.76
CA GLU A 29 9.25 -6.72 10.88
C GLU A 29 9.07 -5.39 11.63
N VAL A 30 9.26 -4.31 10.88
CA VAL A 30 8.98 -2.96 11.36
C VAL A 30 7.48 -2.86 11.64
N ARG A 31 7.14 -2.34 12.81
CA ARG A 31 5.75 -2.07 13.19
C ARG A 31 5.49 -0.58 13.18
N ARG A 32 4.43 -0.15 12.51
CA ARG A 32 3.91 1.21 12.70
C ARG A 32 3.17 1.29 14.01
N ALA A 33 3.13 2.50 14.55
CA ALA A 33 2.58 2.72 15.87
C ALA A 33 1.11 2.34 15.99
N THR A 34 0.40 2.48 14.89
CA THR A 34 -1.04 2.47 14.82
C THR A 34 -1.59 1.25 14.10
N TRP A 35 -0.73 0.53 13.38
CA TRP A 35 -1.04 -0.72 12.69
C TRP A 35 -0.68 -1.90 13.59
N VAL A 36 -1.55 -2.12 14.56
CA VAL A 36 -1.48 -3.25 15.50
C VAL A 36 -2.66 -4.18 15.26
N ALA A 37 -2.57 -5.41 15.78
CA ALA A 37 -3.63 -6.39 15.59
C ALA A 37 -5.00 -5.86 16.06
N GLY A 38 -6.01 -6.08 15.22
CA GLY A 38 -7.39 -5.63 15.43
C GLY A 38 -7.67 -4.18 15.00
N THR A 39 -6.65 -3.38 14.65
CA THR A 39 -6.88 -2.07 14.02
C THR A 39 -7.71 -2.26 12.74
N PHE A 40 -8.66 -1.35 12.49
CA PHE A 40 -9.63 -1.41 11.38
C PHE A 40 -10.70 -2.50 11.46
N GLY A 41 -10.81 -3.22 12.58
CA GLY A 41 -11.93 -4.12 12.81
C GLY A 41 -13.29 -3.42 12.73
N VAL A 42 -14.24 -4.05 12.06
CA VAL A 42 -15.60 -3.54 11.80
C VAL A 42 -16.63 -4.66 11.96
N ASP A 43 -17.92 -4.30 11.99
CA ASP A 43 -18.98 -5.28 11.84
C ASP A 43 -19.01 -5.79 10.39
N GLY A 44 -18.32 -6.90 10.14
CA GLY A 44 -18.25 -7.52 8.82
C GLY A 44 -19.62 -7.88 8.24
N THR A 45 -20.60 -8.26 9.07
CA THR A 45 -21.95 -8.59 8.57
C THR A 45 -22.61 -7.35 7.99
N ALA A 46 -22.58 -6.24 8.72
CA ALA A 46 -23.15 -4.98 8.26
C ALA A 46 -22.43 -4.45 7.00
N VAL A 47 -21.10 -4.54 6.95
CA VAL A 47 -20.30 -4.12 5.79
C VAL A 47 -20.61 -4.98 4.56
N MET A 48 -20.62 -6.31 4.71
CA MET A 48 -20.92 -7.22 3.60
C MET A 48 -22.34 -7.00 3.07
N GLN A 49 -23.34 -6.85 3.95
CA GLN A 49 -24.72 -6.55 3.54
C GLN A 49 -24.80 -5.24 2.76
N ARG A 50 -24.09 -4.20 3.21
CA ARG A 50 -24.01 -2.90 2.53
C ARG A 50 -23.39 -3.03 1.14
N ILE A 51 -22.24 -3.70 1.04
CA ILE A 51 -21.52 -3.87 -0.24
C ILE A 51 -22.35 -4.69 -1.23
N ILE A 52 -22.96 -5.79 -0.78
CA ILE A 52 -23.81 -6.63 -1.64
C ILE A 52 -25.02 -5.84 -2.13
N LYS A 53 -25.65 -5.05 -1.25
CA LYS A 53 -26.76 -4.17 -1.62
C LYS A 53 -26.36 -3.14 -2.67
N ASP A 54 -25.22 -2.49 -2.49
CA ASP A 54 -24.84 -1.34 -3.31
C ASP A 54 -24.13 -1.75 -4.61
N LEU A 55 -23.42 -2.89 -4.64
CA LEU A 55 -22.63 -3.37 -5.80
C LEU A 55 -23.22 -4.61 -6.51
N GLY A 56 -24.19 -5.30 -5.89
CA GLY A 56 -24.91 -6.41 -6.48
C GLY A 56 -24.08 -7.67 -6.76
N ALA A 57 -24.58 -8.52 -7.65
CA ALA A 57 -24.07 -9.88 -7.92
C ALA A 57 -22.67 -9.94 -8.56
N HIS A 58 -22.11 -8.80 -8.99
CA HIS A 58 -20.75 -8.73 -9.53
C HIS A 58 -19.67 -8.72 -8.44
N THR A 59 -20.07 -8.68 -7.16
CA THR A 59 -19.16 -8.63 -6.03
C THR A 59 -19.19 -9.92 -5.24
N ARG A 60 -18.02 -10.47 -4.93
CA ARG A 60 -17.87 -11.59 -4.00
C ARG A 60 -16.89 -11.21 -2.90
N LEU A 61 -17.32 -11.46 -1.66
CA LEU A 61 -16.56 -11.16 -0.45
C LEU A 61 -16.11 -12.47 0.19
N TYR A 62 -14.87 -12.51 0.64
CA TYR A 62 -14.24 -13.64 1.30
C TYR A 62 -13.83 -13.23 2.71
N PRO A 63 -14.70 -13.45 3.71
CA PRO A 63 -14.41 -13.07 5.09
C PRO A 63 -13.34 -13.99 5.70
N GLY A 64 -12.29 -13.39 6.25
CA GLY A 64 -11.22 -14.07 6.97
C GLY A 64 -9.84 -13.48 6.67
N PHE A 65 -8.86 -13.82 7.50
CA PHE A 65 -7.47 -13.44 7.26
C PHE A 65 -6.92 -14.15 6.02
N PHE A 66 -5.95 -13.54 5.34
CA PHE A 66 -5.40 -14.07 4.09
C PHE A 66 -4.82 -15.48 4.23
N ASN A 67 -4.10 -15.77 5.31
CA ASN A 67 -3.61 -17.11 5.61
C ASN A 67 -4.71 -18.19 5.80
N VAL A 68 -5.97 -17.79 5.95
CA VAL A 68 -7.14 -18.68 6.04
C VAL A 68 -7.90 -18.72 4.72
N THR A 69 -8.13 -17.56 4.09
CA THR A 69 -9.01 -17.44 2.92
C THR A 69 -8.31 -17.74 1.60
N LEU A 70 -7.01 -17.46 1.49
CA LEU A 70 -6.24 -17.59 0.26
C LEU A 70 -5.72 -19.03 0.10
N THR A 71 -6.62 -19.95 -0.18
CA THR A 71 -6.28 -21.37 -0.34
C THR A 71 -5.98 -21.73 -1.81
N PRO A 72 -5.16 -22.76 -2.08
CA PRO A 72 -4.94 -23.26 -3.44
C PRO A 72 -6.25 -23.71 -4.12
N GLU A 73 -7.15 -24.35 -3.36
CA GLU A 73 -8.43 -24.84 -3.87
C GLU A 73 -9.29 -23.68 -4.36
N LEU A 74 -9.36 -22.60 -3.57
CA LEU A 74 -10.07 -21.39 -3.99
C LEU A 74 -9.49 -20.83 -5.28
N ALA A 75 -8.15 -20.77 -5.39
CA ALA A 75 -7.48 -20.24 -6.58
C ALA A 75 -7.86 -20.98 -7.87
N THR A 76 -8.10 -22.29 -7.81
CA THR A 76 -8.56 -23.07 -8.99
C THR A 76 -9.92 -22.63 -9.54
N THR A 77 -10.71 -21.94 -8.72
CA THR A 77 -12.06 -21.46 -9.10
C THR A 77 -12.05 -20.03 -9.67
N LEU A 78 -10.92 -19.34 -9.60
CA LEU A 78 -10.81 -17.92 -9.94
C LEU A 78 -10.11 -17.73 -11.29
N PRO A 79 -10.56 -16.76 -12.11
CA PRO A 79 -9.81 -16.36 -13.29
C PRO A 79 -8.57 -15.53 -12.90
N PRO A 80 -7.56 -15.44 -13.77
CA PRO A 80 -6.47 -14.48 -13.59
C PRO A 80 -7.00 -13.05 -13.46
N ALA A 81 -6.36 -12.28 -12.57
CA ALA A 81 -6.74 -10.90 -12.29
C ALA A 81 -6.18 -9.94 -13.33
N THR A 82 -7.00 -8.98 -13.76
CA THR A 82 -6.56 -7.81 -14.54
C THR A 82 -5.91 -6.77 -13.65
N LEU A 83 -6.50 -6.53 -12.47
CA LEU A 83 -6.04 -5.57 -11.48
C LEU A 83 -6.05 -6.23 -10.10
N VAL A 84 -4.99 -5.98 -9.34
CA VAL A 84 -4.84 -6.37 -7.93
C VAL A 84 -4.62 -5.08 -7.15
N ASP A 85 -5.52 -4.80 -6.21
CA ASP A 85 -5.43 -3.68 -5.29
C ASP A 85 -4.93 -4.22 -3.95
N ILE A 86 -3.74 -3.78 -3.53
CA ILE A 86 -3.13 -4.16 -2.26
C ILE A 86 -3.30 -2.98 -1.31
N ASP A 87 -4.26 -3.15 -0.40
CA ASP A 87 -4.62 -2.20 0.65
C ASP A 87 -4.71 -3.03 1.94
N SER A 88 -3.54 -3.35 2.48
CA SER A 88 -3.42 -4.31 3.60
C SER A 88 -2.52 -3.82 4.71
N ASP A 89 -2.00 -2.59 4.58
CA ASP A 89 -1.11 -1.85 5.46
C ASP A 89 0.25 -2.52 5.70
N ILE A 90 0.27 -3.77 6.16
CA ILE A 90 1.41 -4.43 6.79
C ILE A 90 2.11 -5.43 5.86
N TYR A 91 3.40 -5.71 6.13
CA TYR A 91 4.23 -6.58 5.29
C TYR A 91 3.63 -7.98 5.16
N ARG A 92 3.24 -8.59 6.29
CA ARG A 92 2.75 -9.97 6.30
C ARG A 92 1.55 -10.15 5.37
N SER A 93 0.56 -9.27 5.46
CA SER A 93 -0.68 -9.37 4.68
C SER A 93 -0.41 -9.14 3.19
N ALA A 94 0.37 -8.11 2.85
CA ALA A 94 0.78 -7.87 1.47
C ALA A 94 1.55 -9.05 0.88
N TYR A 95 2.47 -9.64 1.65
CA TYR A 95 3.25 -10.80 1.23
C TYR A 95 2.36 -12.03 1.01
N GLU A 96 1.49 -12.37 1.97
CA GLU A 96 0.58 -13.52 1.87
C GLU A 96 -0.33 -13.39 0.63
N ALA A 97 -0.88 -12.20 0.38
CA ALA A 97 -1.72 -11.93 -0.79
C ALA A 97 -0.94 -12.08 -2.10
N LEU A 98 0.21 -11.42 -2.22
CA LEU A 98 1.01 -11.46 -3.43
C LEU A 98 1.60 -12.85 -3.71
N ASP A 99 2.10 -13.55 -2.67
CA ASP A 99 2.63 -14.91 -2.80
C ASP A 99 1.56 -15.85 -3.36
N TRP A 100 0.34 -15.79 -2.80
CA TRP A 100 -0.77 -16.59 -3.28
C TRP A 100 -1.14 -16.26 -4.74
N MET A 101 -1.16 -14.98 -5.10
CA MET A 101 -1.48 -14.54 -6.47
C MET A 101 -0.51 -15.10 -7.50
N PHE A 102 0.80 -15.09 -7.22
CA PHE A 102 1.82 -15.59 -8.16
C PHE A 102 1.97 -17.11 -8.10
N ALA A 103 1.97 -17.71 -6.91
CA ALA A 103 2.06 -19.16 -6.74
C ALA A 103 0.94 -19.90 -7.47
N ASN A 104 -0.26 -19.30 -7.52
CA ASN A 104 -1.42 -19.88 -8.18
C ASN A 104 -1.72 -19.30 -9.57
N ARG A 105 -0.78 -18.52 -10.16
CA ARG A 105 -0.89 -17.96 -11.52
C ARG A 105 -2.12 -17.08 -11.74
N LEU A 106 -2.62 -16.45 -10.68
CA LEU A 106 -3.70 -15.48 -10.74
C LEU A 106 -3.20 -14.11 -11.18
N ALA A 107 -1.98 -13.74 -10.81
CA ALA A 107 -1.24 -12.63 -11.41
C ALA A 107 -0.36 -13.15 -12.56
N ARG A 108 -0.46 -12.52 -13.73
CA ARG A 108 0.26 -12.90 -14.96
C ARG A 108 0.74 -11.67 -15.70
N VAL A 109 1.48 -11.86 -16.80
CA VAL A 109 1.88 -10.74 -17.68
C VAL A 109 0.65 -9.91 -18.08
N GLY A 110 0.75 -8.60 -17.89
CA GLY A 110 -0.34 -7.63 -18.09
C GLY A 110 -1.22 -7.38 -16.87
N THR A 111 -1.08 -8.13 -15.77
CA THR A 111 -1.76 -7.82 -14.51
C THR A 111 -1.19 -6.51 -13.94
N ILE A 112 -2.08 -5.60 -13.55
CA ILE A 112 -1.75 -4.36 -12.85
C ILE A 112 -1.82 -4.60 -11.34
N ILE A 113 -0.83 -4.10 -10.59
CA ILE A 113 -0.83 -4.13 -9.12
C ILE A 113 -0.73 -2.69 -8.60
N ALA A 114 -1.72 -2.27 -7.82
CA ALA A 114 -1.76 -1.00 -7.12
C ALA A 114 -1.56 -1.21 -5.62
N TYR A 115 -0.97 -0.23 -4.95
CA TYR A 115 -0.67 -0.25 -3.51
C TYR A 115 -1.20 1.03 -2.87
N ASP A 116 -1.98 0.95 -1.78
CA ASP A 116 -2.48 2.13 -1.06
C ASP A 116 -1.39 2.74 -0.16
N ASP A 117 -0.66 1.89 0.57
CA ASP A 117 0.24 2.27 1.67
C ASP A 117 1.73 2.25 1.31
N TRP A 118 2.06 2.43 0.03
CA TRP A 118 3.41 2.22 -0.48
C TRP A 118 4.50 3.06 0.22
N LEU A 119 4.18 4.29 0.64
CA LEU A 119 5.14 5.18 1.29
C LEU A 119 5.01 5.25 2.80
N ASP A 120 4.03 4.57 3.40
CA ASP A 120 3.71 4.75 4.81
C ASP A 120 4.85 4.36 5.75
N TYR A 121 5.60 3.32 5.43
CA TYR A 121 6.79 2.94 6.19
C TYR A 121 8.00 3.83 5.92
N ALA A 122 8.13 4.38 4.71
CA ALA A 122 9.27 5.21 4.32
C ALA A 122 9.11 6.67 4.77
N CYS A 123 7.88 7.15 4.91
CA CYS A 123 7.55 8.52 5.28
C CYS A 123 7.09 8.70 6.72
N ALA A 124 6.78 7.62 7.45
CA ALA A 124 6.41 7.73 8.86
C ALA A 124 7.57 7.32 9.77
N PRO A 125 7.83 8.08 10.85
CA PRO A 125 8.82 7.68 11.84
C PRO A 125 8.37 6.40 12.55
N THR A 126 9.30 5.48 12.75
CA THR A 126 9.04 4.25 13.49
C THR A 126 9.15 4.49 14.98
N LEU A 127 8.19 3.95 15.74
CA LEU A 127 8.30 3.83 17.19
C LEU A 127 8.79 2.42 17.50
N GLY A 128 9.72 2.29 18.45
CA GLY A 128 10.18 1.00 18.92
C GLY A 128 9.07 0.22 19.62
N GLY A 129 9.13 -1.12 19.61
CA GLY A 129 8.08 -1.94 20.24
C GLY A 129 7.87 -1.66 21.73
N ALA A 130 8.92 -1.27 22.46
CA ALA A 130 8.80 -0.86 23.87
C ALA A 130 8.09 0.50 24.01
N GLU A 131 8.39 1.46 23.13
CA GLU A 131 7.73 2.77 23.10
C GLU A 131 6.24 2.59 22.81
N LEU A 132 5.88 1.73 21.85
CA LEU A 132 4.49 1.42 21.51
C LEU A 132 3.71 0.79 22.65
N ARG A 133 4.30 -0.19 23.34
CA ARG A 133 3.65 -0.83 24.49
C ARG A 133 3.45 0.13 25.66
N ALA A 134 4.25 1.20 25.74
CA ALA A 134 4.12 2.22 26.78
C ALA A 134 3.03 3.27 26.46
N LEU A 135 2.49 3.28 25.24
CA LEU A 135 1.42 4.21 24.85
C LEU A 135 0.04 3.68 25.28
N PRO A 136 -0.86 4.55 25.76
CA PRO A 136 -2.25 4.15 25.99
C PRO A 136 -2.91 3.68 24.70
N ARG A 137 -3.52 2.49 24.71
CA ARG A 137 -4.21 1.90 23.53
C ARG A 137 -5.18 2.88 22.88
N ARG A 138 -5.92 3.65 23.69
CA ARG A 138 -6.86 4.67 23.21
C ARG A 138 -6.17 5.79 22.43
N GLU A 139 -4.95 6.22 22.80
CA GLU A 139 -4.21 7.24 22.03
C GLU A 139 -3.79 6.71 20.66
N VAL A 140 -3.41 5.43 20.59
CA VAL A 140 -3.08 4.74 19.35
C VAL A 140 -4.31 4.66 18.46
N GLU A 141 -5.46 4.23 18.99
CA GLU A 141 -6.73 4.17 18.26
C GLU A 141 -7.23 5.55 17.81
N ASP A 142 -7.14 6.56 18.67
CA ASP A 142 -7.54 7.95 18.35
C ASP A 142 -6.65 8.55 17.25
N SER A 143 -5.40 8.13 17.17
CA SER A 143 -4.47 8.67 16.17
C SER A 143 -4.80 8.28 14.73
N MET A 144 -5.37 7.09 14.54
CA MET A 144 -5.86 6.64 13.23
C MET A 144 -7.10 7.41 12.78
N ARG A 145 -7.75 8.12 13.69
CA ARG A 145 -8.91 8.97 13.40
C ARG A 145 -8.53 10.42 13.15
N THR A 146 -7.25 10.79 13.19
CA THR A 146 -6.79 12.19 13.18
C THR A 146 -7.24 12.99 11.95
N GLY A 147 -7.30 12.35 10.77
CA GLY A 147 -7.86 12.97 9.55
C GLY A 147 -9.32 13.41 9.73
N PHE A 148 -10.09 12.65 10.49
CA PHE A 148 -11.52 12.87 10.76
C PHE A 148 -11.81 13.51 12.11
N MET A 149 -10.79 13.88 12.89
CA MET A 149 -10.99 14.48 14.21
C MET A 149 -11.46 15.93 14.10
N PRO A 150 -12.47 16.35 14.90
CA PRO A 150 -12.82 17.76 15.02
C PRO A 150 -11.64 18.55 15.61
N PRO A 151 -11.53 19.87 15.33
CA PRO A 151 -10.38 20.69 15.73
C PRO A 151 -10.00 20.57 17.21
N SER A 152 -10.99 20.49 18.11
CA SER A 152 -10.77 20.34 19.56
C SER A 152 -10.03 19.06 19.95
N ARG A 153 -10.27 17.96 19.20
CA ARG A 153 -9.55 16.69 19.41
C ARG A 153 -8.17 16.69 18.76
N ARG A 154 -7.96 17.46 17.68
CA ARG A 154 -6.63 17.61 17.06
C ARG A 154 -5.62 18.26 18.01
N THR A 155 -6.02 19.29 18.77
CA THR A 155 -5.13 19.89 19.78
C THR A 155 -4.76 18.88 20.86
N ARG A 156 -5.72 18.12 21.38
CA ARG A 156 -5.47 17.06 22.36
C ARG A 156 -4.51 15.99 21.82
N TRP A 157 -4.70 15.56 20.58
CA TRP A 157 -3.78 14.61 19.94
C TRP A 157 -2.37 15.20 19.80
N ARG A 158 -2.26 16.48 19.43
CA ARG A 158 -0.97 17.17 19.26
C ARG A 158 -0.13 17.13 20.53
N ASP A 159 -0.75 17.05 21.69
CA ASP A 159 -0.07 17.01 22.99
C ASP A 159 -0.05 15.60 23.61
N SER A 160 -0.54 14.59 22.87
CA SER A 160 -0.50 13.17 23.30
C SER A 160 0.93 12.64 23.37
N LYS A 161 1.16 11.62 24.21
CA LYS A 161 2.47 10.96 24.34
C LYS A 161 2.92 10.40 23.00
N MET A 162 1.98 9.87 22.22
CA MET A 162 2.26 9.35 20.90
C MET A 162 2.74 10.45 19.93
N SER A 163 2.03 11.57 19.83
CA SER A 163 2.42 12.66 18.92
C SER A 163 3.78 13.26 19.29
N VAL A 164 4.08 13.36 20.59
CA VAL A 164 5.41 13.76 21.07
C VAL A 164 6.49 12.76 20.64
N ALA A 165 6.27 11.45 20.84
CA ALA A 165 7.23 10.41 20.46
C ALA A 165 7.47 10.36 18.94
N VAL A 166 6.40 10.40 18.15
CA VAL A 166 6.44 10.45 16.67
C VAL A 166 7.26 11.65 16.20
N ARG A 167 7.01 12.85 16.73
CA ARG A 167 7.78 14.05 16.37
C ARG A 167 9.24 13.98 16.81
N ALA A 168 9.53 13.38 17.97
CA ALA A 168 10.90 13.19 18.43
C ALA A 168 11.69 12.30 17.47
N ARG A 169 11.10 11.18 17.02
CA ARG A 169 11.70 10.29 16.01
C ARG A 169 11.82 10.95 14.63
N ALA A 170 10.81 11.70 14.20
CA ALA A 170 10.87 12.46 12.95
C ALA A 170 12.04 13.46 12.95
N LYS A 171 12.30 14.14 14.08
CA LYS A 171 13.48 15.03 14.24
C LYS A 171 14.81 14.30 14.11
N GLN A 172 14.88 13.04 14.54
CA GLN A 172 16.07 12.19 14.38
C GLN A 172 16.26 11.69 12.93
N ARG A 173 15.28 11.92 12.05
CA ARG A 173 15.30 11.50 10.64
C ARG A 173 15.49 9.98 10.45
N ILE A 174 15.01 9.20 11.42
CA ILE A 174 15.07 7.73 11.36
C ILE A 174 13.83 7.24 10.64
N TYR A 175 13.99 6.96 9.35
CA TYR A 175 12.97 6.37 8.49
C TYR A 175 13.51 5.07 7.90
N PRO A 176 12.70 3.99 7.85
CA PRO A 176 13.00 2.82 7.04
C PRO A 176 13.33 3.19 5.60
N ARG A 177 14.21 2.43 4.96
CA ARG A 177 14.33 2.48 3.49
C ARG A 177 13.02 1.96 2.89
N LEU A 178 12.65 2.44 1.69
CA LEU A 178 11.40 2.07 1.02
C LEU A 178 11.14 0.56 1.05
N LEU A 179 12.12 -0.22 0.61
CA LEU A 179 12.04 -1.68 0.52
C LEU A 179 12.32 -2.43 1.84
N ALA A 180 12.42 -1.73 2.98
CA ALA A 180 12.80 -2.35 4.24
C ALA A 180 11.60 -2.83 5.09
N ALA A 181 10.38 -2.42 4.75
CA ALA A 181 9.18 -2.79 5.51
C ALA A 181 7.92 -2.68 4.65
N GLY A 182 6.80 -3.18 5.18
CA GLY A 182 5.46 -3.02 4.59
C GLY A 182 5.28 -3.65 3.22
N GLU A 183 4.32 -3.09 2.49
CA GLU A 183 3.98 -3.52 1.13
C GLU A 183 5.16 -3.41 0.13
N PRO A 184 6.03 -2.38 0.15
CA PRO A 184 7.16 -2.33 -0.77
C PRO A 184 8.17 -3.46 -0.53
N LYS A 185 8.42 -3.82 0.73
CA LYS A 185 9.27 -4.97 1.03
C LYS A 185 8.64 -6.26 0.49
N ALA A 186 7.35 -6.48 0.73
CA ALA A 186 6.63 -7.63 0.21
C ALA A 186 6.73 -7.70 -1.33
N HIS A 187 6.48 -6.59 -2.01
CA HIS A 187 6.64 -6.47 -3.46
C HIS A 187 8.03 -6.90 -3.94
N SER A 188 9.09 -6.35 -3.35
CA SER A 188 10.48 -6.67 -3.72
C SER A 188 10.81 -8.15 -3.49
N GLU A 189 10.36 -8.73 -2.39
CA GLU A 189 10.61 -10.13 -2.09
C GLU A 189 9.83 -11.07 -3.01
N ILE A 190 8.60 -10.70 -3.38
CA ILE A 190 7.78 -11.45 -4.34
C ILE A 190 8.38 -11.41 -5.74
N ALA A 191 8.91 -10.26 -6.16
CA ALA A 191 9.64 -10.14 -7.41
C ALA A 191 10.78 -11.17 -7.49
N LYS A 192 11.56 -11.28 -6.41
CA LYS A 192 12.67 -12.25 -6.31
C LYS A 192 12.19 -13.69 -6.23
N ARG A 193 11.22 -13.98 -5.35
CA ARG A 193 10.72 -15.33 -5.06
C ARG A 193 10.09 -16.00 -6.27
N HIS A 194 9.30 -15.24 -7.04
CA HIS A 194 8.56 -15.77 -8.20
C HIS A 194 9.20 -15.40 -9.53
N SER A 195 10.42 -14.85 -9.51
CA SER A 195 11.13 -14.42 -10.72
C SER A 195 10.27 -13.50 -11.59
N VAL A 196 9.61 -12.52 -10.95
CA VAL A 196 8.69 -11.57 -11.59
C VAL A 196 9.45 -10.31 -11.97
N ARG A 197 9.16 -9.82 -13.16
CA ARG A 197 9.58 -8.49 -13.61
C ARG A 197 8.40 -7.54 -13.55
N PHE A 198 8.51 -6.53 -12.73
CA PHE A 198 7.56 -5.44 -12.62
C PHE A 198 8.06 -4.21 -13.36
N ARG A 199 7.12 -3.46 -13.93
CA ARG A 199 7.37 -2.10 -14.42
C ARG A 199 6.48 -1.13 -13.67
N CYS A 200 7.07 -0.10 -13.07
CA CYS A 200 6.31 1.02 -12.52
C CYS A 200 5.53 1.72 -13.65
N LEU A 201 4.24 1.95 -13.46
CA LEU A 201 3.38 2.71 -14.37
C LEU A 201 3.10 4.13 -13.84
N ALA A 202 2.85 4.25 -12.53
CA ALA A 202 2.44 5.51 -11.90
C ALA A 202 2.75 5.51 -10.40
N GLY A 203 2.63 6.69 -9.80
CA GLY A 203 2.82 6.88 -8.36
C GLY A 203 4.27 6.87 -7.89
N SER A 204 4.46 6.74 -6.59
CA SER A 204 5.76 6.85 -5.92
C SER A 204 6.55 5.55 -5.87
N CYS A 205 6.67 4.84 -7.01
CA CYS A 205 7.43 3.59 -7.09
C CYS A 205 8.88 3.75 -6.62
N ARG A 206 9.49 4.92 -6.89
CA ARG A 206 10.85 5.26 -6.48
C ARG A 206 10.85 5.97 -5.13
N PRO A 207 11.88 5.74 -4.28
CA PRO A 207 12.12 6.59 -3.13
C PRO A 207 12.31 7.99 -3.69
N ALA A 208 11.31 8.83 -3.49
CA ALA A 208 11.41 10.18 -3.99
C ALA A 208 12.61 10.82 -3.29
N ARG A 209 13.50 11.48 -4.06
CA ARG A 209 14.56 12.33 -3.50
C ARG A 209 13.95 13.61 -2.88
N LEU A 210 12.80 13.47 -2.21
CA LEU A 210 12.07 14.58 -1.64
C LEU A 210 12.95 15.22 -0.57
N PRO A 211 13.09 16.56 -0.58
CA PRO A 211 13.65 17.25 0.56
C PRO A 211 12.82 16.89 1.80
N LYS A 212 13.49 16.39 2.84
CA LYS A 212 12.92 15.69 4.00
C LYS A 212 12.26 16.61 5.06
N PRO A 213 11.41 17.58 4.67
CA PRO A 213 10.16 17.74 5.42
C PRO A 213 8.90 17.41 4.60
N ALA A 214 9.02 16.99 3.33
CA ALA A 214 7.88 16.81 2.42
C ALA A 214 7.42 15.34 2.22
N CYS A 215 7.91 14.38 3.00
CA CYS A 215 7.44 12.99 2.92
C CYS A 215 6.08 12.90 3.65
N ASP A 216 4.99 13.09 2.90
CA ASP A 216 3.64 12.91 3.41
C ASP A 216 3.04 11.66 2.75
N PRO A 217 2.80 10.59 3.53
CA PRO A 217 2.26 9.35 2.98
C PRO A 217 0.87 9.56 2.37
N HIS A 218 0.09 10.53 2.84
CA HIS A 218 -1.28 10.77 2.38
C HIS A 218 -1.38 11.68 1.14
N HIS A 219 -0.30 12.37 0.78
CA HIS A 219 -0.27 13.23 -0.42
C HIS A 219 0.45 12.60 -1.61
N ALA A 220 1.07 11.44 -1.40
CA ALA A 220 1.71 10.71 -2.48
C ALA A 220 0.73 9.66 -3.03
N PHE A 221 0.60 9.63 -4.35
CA PHE A 221 -0.19 8.61 -5.00
C PHE A 221 0.51 7.25 -4.85
N GLY A 222 -0.26 6.24 -4.42
CA GLY A 222 0.16 4.85 -4.30
C GLY A 222 0.90 4.35 -5.55
N ALA A 223 1.85 3.45 -5.37
CA ALA A 223 2.62 2.94 -6.49
C ALA A 223 1.76 1.98 -7.33
N ILE A 224 1.85 2.09 -8.66
CA ILE A 224 1.16 1.21 -9.59
C ILE A 224 2.21 0.55 -10.47
N PHE A 225 2.14 -0.77 -10.58
CA PHE A 225 3.03 -1.59 -11.40
C PHE A 225 2.24 -2.44 -12.38
N VAL A 226 2.88 -2.83 -13.48
CA VAL A 226 2.42 -3.90 -14.36
C VAL A 226 3.41 -5.05 -14.33
N VAL A 227 2.90 -6.28 -14.37
CA VAL A 227 3.71 -7.48 -14.53
C VAL A 227 4.13 -7.62 -16.00
N GLU A 228 5.43 -7.61 -16.26
CA GLU A 228 6.00 -7.78 -17.60
C GLU A 228 6.48 -9.21 -17.89
N GLY A 229 6.82 -9.96 -16.85
CA GLY A 229 7.35 -11.31 -16.98
C GLY A 229 7.25 -12.08 -15.67
N VAL A 230 7.11 -13.40 -15.75
CA VAL A 230 7.09 -14.33 -14.60
C VAL A 230 7.94 -15.55 -14.96
N GLY A 231 8.77 -16.03 -14.04
CA GLY A 231 9.62 -17.21 -14.25
C GLY A 231 10.94 -16.94 -15.01
N GLY A 232 11.43 -15.70 -15.03
CA GLY A 232 12.67 -15.30 -15.72
C GLY A 232 13.62 -14.49 -14.84
N ALA A 233 14.18 -13.41 -15.38
CA ALA A 233 14.87 -12.41 -14.57
C ALA A 233 13.87 -11.70 -13.65
N SER A 234 14.22 -11.55 -12.37
CA SER A 234 13.45 -10.73 -11.43
C SER A 234 13.87 -9.27 -11.51
N ASP A 235 12.88 -8.39 -11.44
CA ASP A 235 13.06 -6.96 -11.26
C ASP A 235 11.81 -6.43 -10.55
N HIS A 236 12.00 -5.67 -9.47
CA HIS A 236 10.89 -5.06 -8.75
C HIS A 236 10.46 -3.72 -9.36
N GLY A 237 11.03 -3.28 -10.49
CA GLY A 237 10.51 -2.15 -11.25
C GLY A 237 10.77 -0.77 -10.64
N ILE A 238 11.42 -0.70 -9.48
CA ILE A 238 11.71 0.55 -8.77
C ILE A 238 12.94 1.22 -9.36
N GLU A 239 13.94 0.43 -9.77
CA GLU A 239 15.21 0.97 -10.28
C GLU A 239 15.23 1.15 -11.80
N MET A 240 14.23 0.63 -12.53
CA MET A 240 14.18 0.77 -13.98
C MET A 240 14.33 2.21 -14.41
N GLY A 241 15.32 2.50 -15.26
CA GLY A 241 15.56 3.84 -15.82
C GLY A 241 14.26 4.45 -16.35
N ASP A 242 14.12 5.77 -16.24
CA ASP A 242 12.96 6.47 -16.79
C ASP A 242 13.01 6.34 -18.32
N GLY A 243 12.49 5.24 -18.85
CA GLY A 243 12.34 5.06 -20.28
C GLY A 243 11.42 6.16 -20.79
N ASP A 244 11.77 6.73 -21.95
CA ASP A 244 11.03 7.82 -22.61
C ASP A 244 9.51 7.55 -22.69
N ASP A 245 9.11 6.28 -22.70
CA ASP A 245 7.71 5.81 -22.73
C ASP A 245 6.87 6.22 -21.52
N LEU A 246 7.43 6.19 -20.30
CA LEU A 246 6.71 6.54 -19.07
C LEU A 246 6.48 8.04 -18.98
N ASP A 247 7.47 8.81 -19.37
CA ASP A 247 7.36 10.27 -19.46
C ASP A 247 6.43 10.69 -20.59
N ALA A 248 6.43 9.98 -21.71
CA ALA A 248 5.47 10.18 -22.80
C ALA A 248 4.02 9.89 -22.35
N PHE A 249 3.79 8.78 -21.64
CA PHE A 249 2.47 8.45 -21.07
C PHE A 249 1.99 9.50 -20.06
N ARG A 250 2.85 9.91 -19.11
CA ARG A 250 2.52 10.97 -18.14
C ARG A 250 2.22 12.32 -18.81
N LYS A 251 2.88 12.62 -19.93
CA LYS A 251 2.64 13.84 -20.73
C LYS A 251 1.34 13.77 -21.53
N SER A 252 0.83 12.60 -21.88
CA SER A 252 -0.38 12.46 -22.69
C SER A 252 -1.64 12.32 -21.82
N ASP A 253 -1.57 11.65 -20.67
CA ASP A 253 -2.73 11.37 -19.81
C ASP A 253 -3.19 12.58 -18.98
N ALA A 254 -4.49 12.91 -19.05
CA ALA A 254 -5.07 14.08 -18.39
C ALA A 254 -5.16 13.92 -16.86
N ALA A 255 -5.34 12.70 -16.35
CA ALA A 255 -5.33 12.44 -14.91
C ALA A 255 -3.90 12.57 -14.37
N CYS A 256 -2.89 12.08 -15.10
CA CYS A 256 -1.49 12.29 -14.74
C CYS A 256 -1.08 13.77 -14.81
N LYS A 257 -1.59 14.56 -15.77
CA LYS A 257 -1.36 16.03 -15.82
C LYS A 257 -1.88 16.74 -14.57
N TRP A 258 -3.02 16.30 -14.03
CA TRP A 258 -3.58 16.85 -12.80
C TRP A 258 -2.69 16.58 -11.59
N VAL A 259 -2.12 15.36 -11.51
CA VAL A 259 -1.11 14.99 -10.51
C VAL A 259 0.17 15.82 -10.69
N ARG A 260 0.55 16.13 -11.93
CA ARG A 260 1.78 16.88 -12.26
C ARG A 260 1.77 18.35 -11.81
N ASN A 261 0.58 18.95 -11.70
CA ASN A 261 0.41 20.33 -11.19
C ASN A 261 0.38 20.41 -9.65
N HIS A 262 0.33 19.27 -8.96
CA HIS A 262 0.64 19.22 -7.54
C HIS A 262 2.17 19.07 -7.40
N ARG A 263 2.77 19.68 -6.37
CA ARG A 263 4.24 19.81 -6.13
C ARG A 263 5.04 18.49 -6.04
N PHE A 264 4.50 17.37 -6.47
CA PHE A 264 4.93 16.03 -6.07
C PHE A 264 5.33 15.11 -7.23
N THR A 265 5.21 15.55 -8.49
CA THR A 265 6.01 14.96 -9.56
C THR A 265 7.18 15.90 -9.84
N THR A 266 8.38 15.51 -9.43
CA THR A 266 9.60 16.21 -9.88
C THR A 266 9.64 16.18 -11.40
N ASN A 267 9.84 17.33 -12.05
CA ASN A 267 10.05 17.35 -13.49
C ASN A 267 11.31 16.52 -13.82
N ALA A 268 11.26 15.74 -14.90
CA ALA A 268 12.41 14.98 -15.41
C ALA A 268 13.64 15.89 -15.70
N SER A 269 13.45 17.21 -15.84
CA SER A 269 14.53 18.19 -16.00
C SER A 269 15.37 18.44 -14.74
N ASP A 270 14.94 18.01 -13.55
CA ASP A 270 15.67 18.22 -12.29
C ASP A 270 16.75 17.14 -12.02
N TRP A 271 17.01 16.26 -13.00
CA TRP A 271 17.93 15.11 -12.90
C TRP A 271 19.31 15.35 -13.52
N HIS A 272 19.84 16.57 -13.48
CA HIS A 272 21.26 16.77 -13.77
C HIS A 272 22.12 16.15 -12.66
N LEU A 273 22.59 14.92 -12.91
CA LEU A 273 23.73 14.36 -12.19
C LEU A 273 24.98 15.17 -12.57
N PRO A 274 25.83 15.60 -11.61
CA PRO A 274 27.15 16.05 -11.95
C PRO A 274 27.93 14.87 -12.56
N ALA A 275 28.51 15.10 -13.73
CA ALA A 275 29.39 14.13 -14.37
C ALA A 275 30.59 13.85 -13.45
N THR A 276 30.83 12.57 -13.19
CA THR A 276 32.11 12.03 -12.71
C THR A 276 32.53 10.93 -13.66
#